data_AF-A0A7S1YDT0-F1
#
_entry.id   AF-A0A7S1YDT0-F1
#
_cell.length_a   1.000
_cell.length_b   1.000
_cell.length_c   1.000
_cell.angle_alpha   90.00
_cell.angle_beta   90.00
_cell.angle_gamma   90.00
#
_symmetry.space_group_name_H-M   'P 1'
#
loop_
_entity.id
_entity.type
_entity.pdbx_description
1 polymer ?
#
loop_
_entity_poly.entity_id
_entity_poly.type
_entity_poly.pdbx_seq_one_letter_code
_entity_poly.pdbx_strand_id
1 'polypeptide(L)'
;LAHHPNPPPPFVSLSGDAVLLVPSVSTLPDGTTPPYAGHASAFFSNAPADTRLALLRAIGDLVTQQLDAASSSSSIRPVPPSFFLSTSGLGVPYLHFRLDLSPKYIQTPFVRAGGTATE
;
A
#
# COMPACT_ATOMS: atom_id res chain seq x y z
N LEU A 1 -24.82 10.32 -5.69
CA LEU A 1 -23.51 9.84 -6.17
C LEU A 1 -23.38 8.39 -5.74
N ALA A 2 -23.12 7.47 -6.68
CA ALA A 2 -22.99 6.05 -6.34
C ALA A 2 -21.70 5.85 -5.52
N HIS A 3 -21.83 5.22 -4.36
CA HIS A 3 -20.70 4.82 -3.54
C HIS A 3 -19.92 3.73 -4.28
N HIS A 4 -18.70 4.03 -4.73
CA HIS A 4 -17.82 3.05 -5.38
C HIS A 4 -16.77 2.60 -4.37
N PRO A 5 -16.92 1.43 -3.72
CA PRO A 5 -16.01 1.01 -2.66
C PRO A 5 -14.64 0.61 -3.20
N ASN A 6 -14.56 0.19 -4.46
CA ASN A 6 -13.32 -0.33 -5.04
C ASN A 6 -12.35 0.81 -5.37
N PRO A 7 -11.08 0.70 -4.95
CA PRO A 7 -10.05 1.65 -5.31
C PRO A 7 -9.80 1.64 -6.83
N PRO A 8 -9.28 2.74 -7.41
CA PRO A 8 -8.79 2.72 -8.78
C PRO A 8 -7.61 1.74 -8.93
N PRO A 9 -7.28 1.34 -10.18
CA PRO A 9 -6.14 0.47 -10.44
C PRO A 9 -4.83 1.04 -9.86
N PRO A 10 -3.92 0.17 -9.37
CA PRO A 10 -2.61 0.60 -8.92
C PRO A 10 -1.80 1.20 -10.07
N PHE A 11 -0.93 2.17 -9.76
CA PHE A 11 -0.12 2.89 -10.76
C PHE A 11 1.29 3.11 -10.25
N VAL A 12 2.25 3.26 -11.17
CA VAL A 12 3.66 3.46 -10.81
C VAL A 12 3.89 4.90 -10.36
N SER A 13 4.73 5.10 -9.35
CA SER A 13 5.18 6.44 -8.94
C SER A 13 5.91 7.16 -10.08
N LEU A 14 5.93 8.49 -10.07
CA LEU A 14 6.62 9.28 -11.11
C LEU A 14 8.11 8.93 -11.24
N SER A 15 8.74 8.53 -10.14
CA SER A 15 10.15 8.12 -10.11
C SER A 15 10.36 6.66 -10.52
N GLY A 16 9.30 5.87 -10.71
CA GLY A 16 9.39 4.44 -11.01
C GLY A 16 9.74 3.55 -9.81
N ASP A 17 9.86 4.13 -8.62
CA ASP A 17 10.42 3.47 -7.43
C ASP A 17 9.39 2.67 -6.60
N ALA A 18 8.10 2.86 -6.87
CA ALA A 18 7.03 2.23 -6.12
C ALA A 18 5.76 2.05 -6.96
N VAL A 19 4.95 1.08 -6.54
CA VAL A 19 3.55 0.99 -6.98
C VAL A 19 2.67 1.66 -5.93
N LEU A 20 1.78 2.54 -6.40
CA LEU A 20 0.88 3.34 -5.60
C LEU A 20 -0.54 2.82 -5.70
N LEU A 21 -1.23 2.80 -4.57
CA LEU A 21 -2.65 2.49 -4.46
C LEU A 21 -3.33 3.57 -3.62
N VAL A 22 -4.52 4.01 -4.03
CA VAL A 22 -5.28 5.04 -3.31
C VAL A 22 -6.67 4.51 -2.96
N PRO A 23 -7.27 4.92 -1.84
CA PRO A 23 -8.66 4.59 -1.54
C PRO A 23 -9.61 5.22 -2.56
N SER A 24 -10.73 4.56 -2.83
CA SER A 24 -11.87 5.26 -3.42
C SER A 24 -12.53 6.11 -2.34
N VAL A 25 -12.52 7.43 -2.50
CA VAL A 25 -13.29 8.34 -1.66
C VAL A 25 -14.32 9.04 -2.53
N SER A 26 -15.58 8.96 -2.13
CA SER A 26 -16.64 9.74 -2.78
C SER A 26 -16.56 11.18 -2.32
N THR A 27 -16.67 12.12 -3.25
CA THR A 27 -16.87 13.54 -2.89
C THR A 27 -18.17 13.70 -2.12
N LEU A 28 -18.15 14.60 -1.14
CA LEU A 28 -19.33 14.99 -0.40
C LEU A 28 -20.29 15.79 -1.30
N PRO A 29 -21.58 15.94 -0.93
CA PRO A 29 -22.56 16.68 -1.74
C PRO A 29 -22.17 18.13 -2.04
N ASP A 30 -21.33 18.73 -1.19
CA ASP A 30 -20.78 20.09 -1.35
C ASP A 30 -19.53 20.14 -2.25
N GLY A 31 -19.12 19.01 -2.83
CA GLY A 31 -17.94 18.89 -3.69
C GLY A 31 -16.62 18.73 -2.94
N THR A 32 -16.63 18.73 -1.60
CA THR A 32 -15.41 18.59 -0.79
C THR A 32 -14.99 17.12 -0.64
N THR A 33 -13.71 16.90 -0.34
CA THR A 33 -13.20 15.58 0.02
C THR A 33 -13.53 15.26 1.48
N PRO A 34 -13.90 14.01 1.80
CA PRO A 34 -14.13 13.63 3.18
C PRO A 34 -12.88 13.85 4.05
N PRO A 35 -13.03 14.26 5.32
CA PRO A 35 -11.89 14.54 6.20
C PRO A 35 -11.01 13.31 6.46
N TYR A 36 -11.56 12.11 6.27
CA TYR A 36 -10.83 10.85 6.41
C TYR A 36 -9.97 10.50 5.19
N ALA A 37 -10.04 11.26 4.09
CA ALA A 37 -9.28 10.99 2.86
C ALA A 37 -7.80 11.40 2.94
N GLY A 38 -7.41 12.21 3.93
CA GLY A 38 -6.04 12.74 4.03
C GLY A 38 -5.08 11.85 4.83
N HIS A 39 -5.58 11.03 5.75
CA HIS A 39 -4.75 10.29 6.70
C HIS A 39 -5.25 8.87 6.93
N ALA A 40 -4.32 7.91 7.02
CA ALA A 40 -4.64 6.49 7.22
C ALA A 40 -5.42 6.23 8.50
N SER A 41 -5.04 6.85 9.62
CA SER A 41 -5.74 6.69 10.91
C SER A 41 -7.18 7.18 10.84
N ALA A 42 -7.41 8.33 10.21
CA ALA A 42 -8.74 8.89 10.01
C ALA A 42 -9.56 8.02 9.04
N PHE A 43 -8.95 7.52 7.97
CA PHE A 43 -9.55 6.60 7.00
C PHE A 43 -10.03 5.31 7.68
N PHE A 44 -9.16 4.60 8.38
CA PHE A 44 -9.53 3.33 9.01
C PHE A 44 -10.53 3.49 10.16
N SER A 45 -10.58 4.66 10.79
CA SER A 45 -11.56 4.96 11.84
C SER A 45 -12.93 5.34 11.31
N ASN A 46 -13.01 6.09 10.20
CA ASN A 46 -14.24 6.78 9.80
C ASN A 46 -14.77 6.39 8.41
N ALA A 47 -13.96 5.80 7.53
CA ALA A 47 -14.43 5.43 6.20
C ALA A 47 -15.46 4.29 6.26
N PRO A 48 -16.40 4.22 5.30
CA PRO A 48 -17.32 3.10 5.17
C PRO A 48 -16.62 1.74 5.22
N ALA A 49 -17.23 0.77 5.90
CA ALA A 49 -16.60 -0.54 6.16
C ALA A 49 -16.27 -1.31 4.88
N ASP A 50 -17.14 -1.23 3.88
CA ASP A 50 -16.94 -1.78 2.54
C ASP A 50 -15.77 -1.12 1.80
N THR A 51 -15.63 0.21 1.89
CA THR A 51 -14.47 0.94 1.32
C THR A 51 -13.16 0.55 2.01
N ARG A 52 -13.15 0.43 3.34
CA ARG A 52 -11.97 -0.05 4.09
C ARG A 52 -11.59 -1.48 3.66
N LEU A 53 -12.57 -2.37 3.57
CA LEU A 53 -12.35 -3.76 3.19
C LEU A 53 -11.90 -3.89 1.73
N ALA A 54 -12.49 -3.11 0.82
CA ALA A 54 -12.10 -3.10 -0.60
C ALA A 54 -10.66 -2.61 -0.79
N LEU A 55 -10.23 -1.57 -0.03
CA LEU A 55 -8.84 -1.14 -0.02
C LEU A 55 -7.91 -2.24 0.49
N LEU A 56 -8.25 -2.89 1.61
CA LEU A 56 -7.43 -3.97 2.17
C LEU A 56 -7.30 -5.15 1.21
N ARG A 57 -8.37 -5.51 0.50
CA ARG A 57 -8.34 -6.53 -0.55
C ARG A 57 -7.42 -6.13 -1.69
N ALA A 58 -7.56 -4.92 -2.21
CA ALA A 58 -6.70 -4.43 -3.29
C ALA A 58 -5.21 -4.38 -2.89
N ILE A 59 -4.90 -4.05 -1.63
CA ILE A 59 -3.54 -4.15 -1.10
C ILE A 59 -3.06 -5.61 -1.10
N GLY A 60 -3.88 -6.54 -0.60
CA GLY A 60 -3.56 -7.97 -0.58
C GLY A 60 -3.34 -8.54 -1.97
N ASP A 61 -4.21 -8.21 -2.93
CA ASP A 61 -4.10 -8.61 -4.32
C ASP A 61 -2.81 -8.07 -4.95
N LEU A 62 -2.48 -6.80 -4.70
CA LEU A 62 -1.26 -6.18 -5.20
C LEU A 62 -0.01 -6.86 -4.65
N VAL A 63 0.03 -7.14 -3.35
CA VAL A 63 1.16 -7.85 -2.71
C VAL A 63 1.29 -9.27 -3.26
N THR A 64 0.18 -9.98 -3.43
CA THR A 64 0.16 -11.35 -3.97
C THR A 64 0.70 -11.38 -5.40
N GLN A 65 0.24 -10.48 -6.26
CA GLN A 65 0.72 -10.37 -7.65
C GLN A 65 2.23 -10.11 -7.71
N GLN A 66 2.77 -9.28 -6.83
CA GLN A 66 4.20 -8.99 -6.78
C GLN A 66 5.01 -10.19 -6.28
N LEU A 67 4.50 -10.94 -5.31
CA LEU A 67 5.12 -12.19 -4.84
C LEU A 67 5.13 -13.27 -5.94
N ASP A 68 4.04 -13.42 -6.69
CA ASP A 68 3.93 -14.39 -7.77
C ASP A 68 4.87 -14.05 -8.93
N ALA A 69 4.94 -12.76 -9.30
CA ALA A 69 5.85 -12.27 -10.34
C ALA A 69 7.32 -12.51 -9.97
N ALA A 70 7.67 -12.29 -8.70
CA ALA A 70 9.03 -12.54 -8.23
C ALA A 70 9.39 -14.03 -8.15
N SER A 71 8.43 -14.86 -7.74
CA SER A 71 8.62 -16.32 -7.61
C SER A 71 8.82 -16.98 -8.98
N SER A 72 8.24 -16.41 -10.03
CA SER A 72 8.36 -16.90 -11.41
C SER A 72 9.73 -16.61 -12.05
N SER A 73 10.55 -15.74 -11.45
CA SER A 73 11.80 -15.23 -12.03
C SER A 73 13.07 -15.86 -11.43
N SER A 74 12.99 -16.57 -10.30
CA SER A 74 14.17 -17.07 -9.58
C SER A 74 14.33 -18.60 -9.65
N SER A 75 15.28 -19.06 -10.48
CA SER A 75 15.62 -20.48 -10.65
C SER A 75 16.55 -21.05 -9.57
N ILE A 76 17.03 -20.24 -8.62
CA ILE A 76 18.01 -20.66 -7.60
C ILE A 76 17.60 -20.09 -6.23
N ARG A 77 16.93 -20.93 -5.44
CA ARG A 77 16.55 -20.76 -4.01
C ARG A 77 15.72 -19.48 -3.72
N PRO A 78 14.40 -19.59 -3.47
CA PRO A 78 13.56 -18.41 -3.32
C PRO A 78 13.84 -17.74 -1.97
N VAL A 79 14.60 -16.64 -1.99
CA VAL A 79 14.46 -15.61 -0.96
C VAL A 79 13.30 -14.74 -1.44
N PRO A 80 12.15 -14.73 -0.75
CA PRO A 80 11.05 -13.86 -1.16
C PRO A 80 11.54 -12.40 -1.13
N PRO A 81 11.26 -11.59 -2.17
CA PRO A 81 11.59 -10.18 -2.13
C PRO A 81 10.97 -9.54 -0.90
N SER A 82 11.72 -8.65 -0.26
CA SER A 82 11.19 -7.84 0.82
C SER A 82 10.37 -6.72 0.19
N PHE A 83 9.09 -6.68 0.50
CA PHE A 83 8.21 -5.59 0.11
C PHE A 83 7.94 -4.69 1.31
N PHE A 84 7.93 -3.39 1.07
CA PHE A 84 7.66 -2.38 2.09
C PHE A 84 6.36 -1.68 1.75
N LEU A 85 5.37 -1.79 2.64
CA LEU A 85 4.11 -1.05 2.53
C LEU A 85 4.19 0.20 3.41
N SER A 86 3.98 1.37 2.81
CA SER A 86 4.08 2.66 3.50
C SER A 86 2.95 3.60 3.10
N THR A 87 2.50 4.45 4.01
CA THR A 87 1.58 5.56 3.70
C THR A 87 2.31 6.90 3.58
N SER A 88 3.65 6.88 3.60
CA SER A 88 4.47 8.08 3.58
C SER A 88 4.50 8.68 2.18
N GLY A 89 3.99 9.89 2.06
CA GLY A 89 3.76 10.57 0.79
C GLY A 89 4.32 11.97 0.71
N LEU A 90 5.41 12.24 1.46
CA LEU A 90 6.01 13.55 1.72
C LEU A 90 5.66 14.60 0.65
N GLY A 91 4.64 15.43 0.93
CA GLY A 91 4.21 16.52 0.05
C GLY A 91 2.86 16.34 -0.67
N VAL A 92 2.23 15.17 -0.64
CA VAL A 92 0.89 14.96 -1.22
C VAL A 92 -0.15 14.82 -0.09
N PRO A 93 -1.08 15.78 0.08
CA PRO A 93 -2.05 15.79 1.18
C PRO A 93 -3.25 14.86 0.93
N TYR A 94 -3.01 13.71 0.32
CA TYR A 94 -4.02 12.70 -0.03
C TYR A 94 -3.50 11.31 0.32
N LEU A 95 -4.34 10.49 0.97
CA LEU A 95 -3.96 9.16 1.40
C LEU A 95 -3.59 8.29 0.19
N HIS A 96 -2.39 7.74 0.22
CA HIS A 96 -1.93 6.75 -0.72
C HIS A 96 -1.04 5.75 0.00
N PHE A 97 -1.03 4.53 -0.51
CA PHE A 97 -0.21 3.43 -0.07
C PHE A 97 0.84 3.17 -1.14
N ARG A 98 2.09 3.08 -0.70
CA ARG A 98 3.26 2.77 -1.51
C ARG A 98 3.68 1.34 -1.22
N LEU A 99 3.85 0.56 -2.28
CA LEU A 99 4.54 -0.72 -2.24
C LEU A 99 5.91 -0.53 -2.88
N ASP A 100 6.95 -0.48 -2.06
CA ASP A 100 8.35 -0.30 -2.46
C ASP A 100 9.12 -1.65 -2.37
N LEU A 101 10.08 -1.86 -3.27
CA LEU A 101 10.99 -3.03 -3.25
C LEU A 101 12.14 -2.88 -2.24
N SER A 102 12.36 -1.67 -1.76
CA SER A 102 13.34 -1.32 -0.74
C SER A 102 12.75 -0.24 0.16
N PRO A 103 13.17 -0.15 1.43
CA PRO A 103 12.58 0.81 2.33
C PRO A 103 13.07 2.22 1.98
N LYS A 104 12.16 3.10 1.58
CA LYS A 104 12.51 4.48 1.21
C LYS A 104 13.03 5.35 2.37
N TYR A 105 12.60 5.06 3.61
CA TYR A 105 12.89 5.88 4.78
C TYR A 105 13.47 5.12 5.97
N ILE A 106 13.67 3.80 5.85
CA ILE A 106 14.32 3.01 6.89
C ILE A 106 15.80 2.92 6.53
N GLN A 107 16.62 3.78 7.14
CA GLN A 107 18.08 3.71 7.04
C GLN A 107 18.70 2.83 8.14
N THR A 108 17.89 2.34 9.07
CA THR A 108 18.34 1.41 10.10
C THR A 108 18.37 -0.02 9.55
N PRO A 109 19.40 -0.83 9.88
CA PRO A 109 19.44 -2.22 9.45
C PRO A 109 18.23 -2.96 10.04
N PHE A 110 17.34 -3.42 9.15
CA PHE A 110 16.22 -4.27 9.53
C PHE A 110 16.76 -5.66 9.86
N VAL A 111 16.81 -6.01 11.14
CA VAL A 111 17.15 -7.37 11.57
C VAL A 111 15.95 -8.26 11.27
N ARG A 112 16.14 -9.17 10.33
CA ARG A 112 15.17 -10.23 10.04
C ARG A 112 15.12 -11.15 11.26
N ALA A 113 14.03 -11.08 12.03
CA ALA A 113 13.76 -12.03 13.11
C ALA A 113 13.63 -13.44 12.48
N GLY A 114 14.69 -14.24 12.57
CA GLY A 114 14.77 -15.55 11.92
C GLY A 114 16.16 -16.16 11.78
N GLY A 115 17.23 -15.51 12.26
CA GLY A 115 18.52 -16.16 12.45
C GLY A 115 18.53 -16.88 13.80
N THR A 116 18.53 -18.21 13.79
CA THR A 116 18.72 -19.04 14.97
C THR A 116 19.96 -18.60 15.72
N ALA A 117 19.80 -18.24 17.00
CA ALA A 117 20.91 -18.15 17.93
C ALA A 117 21.54 -19.55 18.03
N THR A 118 22.72 -19.73 17.45
CA THR A 118 23.63 -20.79 17.88
C THR A 118 24.48 -20.23 19.00
N GLU A 119 24.34 -20.89 20.15
CA GLU A 119 25.10 -20.76 21.39
C GLU A 119 26.60 -20.93 21.18
#